data_AF-A0A3E2TZT4-F1
#
_entry.id   AF-A0A3E2TZT4-F1
#
_cell.length_a   1.000
_cell.length_b   1.000
_cell.length_c   1.000
_cell.angle_alpha   90.00
_cell.angle_beta   90.00
_cell.angle_gamma   90.00
#
_symmetry.space_group_name_H-M   'P 1'
#
loop_
_entity.id
_entity.type
_entity.pdbx_description
1 polymer ?
#
loop_
_entity_poly.entity_id
_entity_poly.type
_entity_poly.pdbx_seq_one_letter_code
_entity_poly.pdbx_strand_id
1 'polypeptide(L)'
;MLEPYQANSSLDLVICNYFNDNTPKENSFITQSKYGIRDRIETMREFANPKSFKGFAWNKLYKLDLIEQNNLRYDMNCILVEDALFNHQYMSCCMQSYYVDCPLYHYITRSDSLTNQSFLRII
;
A
#
# COMPACT_ATOMS: atom_id res chain seq x y z
N MET A 1 -8.94 -9.67 -0.75
CA MET A 1 -9.02 -8.20 -0.61
C MET A 1 -10.39 -7.63 -0.95
N LEU A 2 -11.25 -8.35 -1.69
CA LEU A 2 -12.58 -7.84 -2.07
C LEU A 2 -13.64 -7.97 -0.96
N GLU A 3 -13.53 -8.99 -0.11
CA GLU A 3 -14.52 -9.26 0.95
C GLU A 3 -14.83 -8.05 1.85
N PRO A 4 -13.85 -7.24 2.30
CA PRO A 4 -14.16 -6.03 3.08
C PRO A 4 -15.05 -5.04 2.33
N TYR A 5 -14.86 -4.85 1.03
CA TYR A 5 -15.72 -3.96 0.22
C TYR A 5 -17.12 -4.53 0.01
N GLN A 6 -17.24 -5.85 -0.13
CA GLN A 6 -18.54 -6.52 -0.22
C GLN A 6 -19.34 -6.38 1.08
N ALA A 7 -18.66 -6.41 2.22
CA ALA A 7 -19.25 -6.20 3.53
C ALA A 7 -19.52 -4.73 3.85
N ASN A 8 -18.71 -3.81 3.31
CA ASN A 8 -18.84 -2.37 3.54
C ASN A 8 -18.39 -1.53 2.34
N SER A 9 -19.37 -0.96 1.62
CA SER A 9 -19.12 -0.07 0.47
C SER A 9 -18.66 1.35 0.84
N SER A 10 -18.67 1.72 2.13
CA SER A 10 -18.13 3.00 2.61
C SER A 10 -16.61 3.02 2.71
N LEU A 11 -15.96 1.87 2.57
CA LEU A 11 -14.50 1.80 2.55
C LEU A 11 -13.96 2.50 1.31
N ASP A 12 -12.83 3.18 1.48
CA ASP A 12 -12.10 3.84 0.41
C ASP A 12 -10.81 3.11 0.07
N LEU A 13 -10.21 2.41 1.03
CA LEU A 13 -8.95 1.69 0.86
C LEU A 13 -8.97 0.35 1.57
N VAL A 14 -8.48 -0.71 0.93
CA VAL A 14 -8.15 -1.98 1.61
C VAL A 14 -6.67 -2.26 1.45
N ILE A 15 -6.01 -2.67 2.53
CA ILE A 15 -4.57 -3.02 2.55
C ILE A 15 -4.44 -4.44 3.10
N CYS A 16 -3.57 -5.27 2.52
CA CYS A 16 -3.27 -6.61 3.03
C CYS A 16 -1.75 -6.86 3.18
N ASN A 17 -1.39 -7.91 3.91
CA ASN A 17 -0.02 -8.42 3.92
C ASN A 17 0.35 -9.07 2.57
N TYR A 18 1.60 -9.49 2.41
CA TYR A 18 2.06 -10.17 1.20
C TYR A 18 3.07 -11.30 1.47
N PHE A 19 3.13 -12.24 0.53
CA PHE A 19 4.16 -13.26 0.44
C PHE A 19 5.29 -12.83 -0.50
N ASN A 20 6.52 -13.23 -0.21
CA ASN A 20 7.66 -13.06 -1.11
C ASN A 20 8.42 -14.38 -1.26
N ASP A 21 8.64 -14.84 -2.49
CA ASP A 21 9.31 -16.11 -2.78
C ASP A 21 10.73 -16.20 -2.21
N ASN A 22 11.45 -15.08 -2.15
CA ASN A 22 12.84 -15.05 -1.69
C ASN A 22 12.96 -15.02 -0.17
N THR A 23 11.87 -14.71 0.54
CA THR A 23 11.80 -14.76 2.00
C THR A 23 10.53 -15.51 2.39
N PRO A 24 10.58 -16.84 2.62
CA PRO A 24 9.39 -17.65 2.89
C PRO A 24 8.66 -17.28 4.20
N LYS A 25 9.10 -16.24 4.92
CA LYS A 25 8.35 -15.62 6.01
C LYS A 25 7.35 -14.64 5.41
N GLU A 26 6.10 -14.75 5.85
CA GLU A 26 5.08 -13.74 5.64
C GLU A 26 5.64 -12.36 5.99
N ASN A 27 5.53 -11.41 5.07
CA ASN A 27 5.84 -10.01 5.39
C ASN A 27 4.59 -9.40 6.01
N SER A 28 4.35 -9.76 7.27
CA SER A 28 3.19 -9.36 8.07
C SER A 28 3.46 -8.04 8.80
N PHE A 29 3.11 -6.93 8.15
CA PHE A 29 3.15 -5.59 8.76
C PHE A 29 1.84 -5.26 9.48
N ILE A 30 0.74 -5.80 8.95
CA ILE A 30 -0.56 -5.81 9.61
C ILE A 30 -0.55 -7.04 10.51
N THR A 31 -0.80 -6.83 11.79
CA THR A 31 -0.94 -7.88 12.81
C THR A 31 -2.37 -7.86 13.35
N GLN A 32 -2.80 -8.87 14.10
CA GLN A 32 -4.16 -8.91 14.69
C GLN A 32 -4.55 -7.63 15.44
N SER A 33 -3.61 -6.99 16.14
CA SER A 33 -3.83 -5.71 16.83
C SER A 33 -4.12 -4.52 15.90
N LYS A 34 -3.78 -4.64 14.62
CA LYS A 34 -3.92 -3.61 13.59
C LYS A 34 -5.00 -3.93 12.54
N TYR A 35 -5.68 -5.07 12.66
CA TYR A 35 -6.78 -5.47 11.79
C TYR A 35 -8.02 -4.55 11.92
N GLY A 36 -8.79 -4.45 10.84
CA GLY A 36 -10.10 -3.83 10.80
C GLY A 36 -10.12 -2.41 10.23
N ILE A 37 -11.22 -1.69 10.50
CA ILE A 37 -11.45 -0.33 9.99
C ILE A 37 -10.48 0.65 10.66
N ARG A 38 -9.92 1.56 9.88
CA ARG A 38 -9.09 2.68 10.35
C ARG A 38 -9.60 3.98 9.75
N ASP A 39 -9.54 5.04 10.53
CA ASP A 39 -9.81 6.38 10.01
C ASP A 39 -8.61 6.93 9.23
N ARG A 40 -8.80 8.10 8.61
CA ARG A 40 -7.75 8.80 7.86
C ARG A 40 -6.48 9.04 8.66
N ILE A 41 -6.59 9.52 9.90
CA ILE A 41 -5.45 9.93 10.73
C ILE A 41 -4.66 8.69 11.17
N GLU A 42 -5.36 7.62 11.56
CA GLU A 42 -4.75 6.32 11.84
C GLU A 42 -4.06 5.76 10.61
N THR A 43 -4.68 5.88 9.44
CA THR A 43 -4.10 5.41 8.17
C THR A 43 -2.80 6.14 7.85
N MET A 44 -2.81 7.47 7.95
CA MET A 44 -1.62 8.31 7.72
C MET A 44 -0.53 8.06 8.76
N ARG A 45 -0.90 7.83 10.03
CA ARG A 45 0.07 7.49 11.10
C ARG A 45 0.74 6.15 10.84
N GLU A 46 -0.02 5.16 10.40
CA GLU A 46 0.52 3.85 10.06
C GLU A 46 1.38 3.91 8.80
N PHE A 47 1.00 4.70 7.80
CA PHE A 47 1.82 4.94 6.61
C PHE A 47 3.19 5.56 6.94
N ALA A 48 3.24 6.47 7.92
CA ALA A 48 4.49 7.06 8.40
C ALA A 48 5.31 6.12 9.31
N ASN A 49 4.73 5.01 9.77
CA ASN A 49 5.38 4.07 10.68
C ASN A 49 6.31 3.12 9.89
N PRO A 50 7.63 3.14 10.12
CA PRO A 50 8.57 2.27 9.42
C PRO A 50 8.38 0.79 9.73
N LYS A 51 7.60 0.43 10.75
CA LYS A 51 7.23 -0.96 11.09
C LYS A 51 5.87 -1.38 10.53
N SER A 52 5.22 -0.54 9.72
CA SER A 52 3.92 -0.83 9.10
C SER A 52 4.02 -1.06 7.60
N PHE A 53 2.87 -1.16 6.94
CA PHE A 53 2.78 -1.35 5.49
C PHE A 53 3.52 -0.23 4.75
N LYS A 54 3.99 -0.57 3.55
CA LYS A 54 4.86 0.31 2.76
C LYS A 54 4.08 1.04 1.70
N GLY A 55 4.67 2.14 1.22
CA GLY A 55 4.14 2.95 0.13
C GLY A 55 4.31 2.38 -1.25
N PHE A 56 4.31 1.05 -1.39
CA PHE A 56 4.17 0.40 -2.68
C PHE A 56 2.74 0.57 -3.21
N ALA A 57 2.57 0.62 -4.53
CA ALA A 57 1.23 0.68 -5.12
C ALA A 57 0.47 -0.66 -5.08
N TRP A 58 1.22 -1.77 -5.06
CA TRP A 58 0.67 -3.10 -4.90
C TRP A 58 0.21 -3.35 -3.45
N ASN A 59 -0.42 -4.52 -3.16
CA ASN A 59 -1.08 -4.90 -1.89
C ASN A 59 -2.19 -3.97 -1.37
N LYS A 60 -2.73 -3.13 -2.25
CA LYS A 60 -3.79 -2.19 -1.94
C LYS A 60 -4.89 -2.31 -2.99
N LEU A 61 -6.12 -2.11 -2.54
CA LEU A 61 -7.27 -1.95 -3.41
C LEU A 61 -7.86 -0.56 -3.15
N TYR A 62 -7.93 0.24 -4.21
CA TYR A 62 -8.34 1.64 -4.16
C TYR A 62 -9.74 1.79 -4.74
N LYS A 63 -10.52 2.71 -4.20
CA LYS A 63 -11.81 3.13 -4.74
C LYS A 63 -11.62 4.10 -5.90
N LEU A 64 -12.04 3.68 -7.09
CA LEU A 64 -11.87 4.46 -8.32
C LEU A 64 -12.50 5.85 -8.25
N ASP A 65 -13.69 5.97 -7.68
CA ASP A 65 -14.39 7.25 -7.58
C ASP A 65 -13.56 8.31 -6.83
N LEU A 66 -12.82 7.91 -5.80
CA LEU A 66 -11.98 8.83 -5.03
C LEU A 66 -10.78 9.32 -5.85
N ILE A 67 -10.20 8.44 -6.68
CA ILE A 67 -9.11 8.78 -7.62
C ILE A 67 -9.59 9.83 -8.61
N GLU A 68 -10.74 9.60 -9.24
CA GLU A 68 -11.27 10.49 -10.28
C GLU A 68 -11.74 11.83 -9.71
N GLN A 69 -12.46 11.83 -8.58
CA GLN A 69 -12.95 13.06 -7.95
C GLN A 69 -11.83 13.99 -7.48
N ASN A 70 -10.68 13.44 -7.07
CA ASN A 70 -9.53 14.20 -6.60
C ASN A 70 -8.44 14.36 -7.68
N ASN A 71 -8.68 13.88 -8.91
CA ASN A 71 -7.71 13.89 -10.00
C ASN A 71 -6.33 13.33 -9.61
N LEU A 72 -6.31 12.21 -8.88
CA LEU A 72 -5.07 11.60 -8.43
C LEU A 72 -4.38 10.90 -9.59
N ARG A 73 -3.12 11.26 -9.85
CA ARG A 73 -2.29 10.70 -10.91
C ARG A 73 -0.86 10.55 -10.39
N TYR A 74 -0.14 9.59 -10.93
CA TYR A 74 1.30 9.51 -10.72
C TYR A 74 1.99 10.76 -11.26
N ASP A 75 2.92 11.31 -10.49
CA ASP A 75 3.77 12.40 -10.96
C ASP A 75 4.86 11.81 -11.87
N MET A 76 4.76 12.09 -13.17
CA MET A 76 5.70 11.59 -14.17
C MET A 76 7.11 12.19 -14.04
N ASN A 77 7.27 13.27 -13.27
CA ASN A 77 8.57 13.85 -12.95
C ASN A 77 9.20 13.23 -11.69
N CYS A 78 8.41 12.48 -10.91
CA CYS A 78 8.87 11.75 -9.75
C CYS A 78 9.43 10.40 -10.21
N ILE A 79 10.77 10.34 -10.38
CA ILE A 79 11.45 9.15 -10.92
C ILE A 79 11.61 8.06 -9.82
N LEU A 80 11.63 8.48 -8.57
CA LEU A 80 11.79 7.61 -7.41
C LEU A 80 10.66 7.91 -6.43
N VAL A 81 10.11 6.86 -5.83
CA VAL A 81 9.09 6.90 -4.75
C VAL A 81 7.74 7.51 -5.15
N GLU A 82 7.43 7.52 -6.45
CA GLU A 82 6.16 7.94 -7.03
C GLU A 82 4.97 7.17 -6.47
N ASP A 83 5.14 5.87 -6.19
CA ASP A 83 4.15 5.04 -5.50
C ASP A 83 3.82 5.57 -4.10
N ALA A 84 4.85 5.97 -3.35
CA ALA A 84 4.65 6.49 -2.00
C ALA A 84 3.98 7.86 -2.03
N LEU A 85 4.33 8.69 -3.03
CA LEU A 85 3.69 9.98 -3.25
C LEU A 85 2.20 9.83 -3.59
N PHE A 86 1.85 8.95 -4.53
CA PHE A 86 0.46 8.66 -4.88
C PHE A 86 -0.31 8.14 -3.66
N ASN A 87 0.28 7.20 -2.91
CA ASN A 87 -0.33 6.67 -1.68
C ASN A 87 -0.60 7.76 -0.65
N HIS A 88 0.35 8.66 -0.42
CA HIS A 88 0.18 9.79 0.50
C HIS A 88 -0.97 10.71 0.08
N GLN A 89 -1.05 11.05 -1.21
CA GLN A 89 -2.13 11.85 -1.76
C GLN A 89 -3.48 11.15 -1.61
N TYR A 90 -3.55 9.86 -1.94
CA TYR A 90 -4.76 9.06 -1.79
C TYR A 90 -5.23 8.99 -0.33
N MET A 91 -4.32 8.65 0.59
CA MET A 91 -4.63 8.51 2.02
C MET A 91 -5.03 9.84 2.66
N SER A 92 -4.61 10.98 2.10
CA SER A 92 -5.06 12.31 2.55
C SER A 92 -6.54 12.59 2.26
N CYS A 93 -7.11 11.92 1.24
CA CYS A 93 -8.52 12.02 0.87
C CYS A 93 -9.36 10.80 1.33
N CYS A 94 -8.72 9.71 1.74
CA CYS A 94 -9.35 8.48 2.24
C CYS A 94 -10.00 8.72 3.61
N MET A 95 -11.29 8.42 3.76
CA MET A 95 -12.00 8.57 5.05
C MET A 95 -11.94 7.30 5.88
N GLN A 96 -12.11 6.15 5.23
CA GLN A 96 -12.06 4.84 5.88
C GLN A 96 -11.19 3.87 5.10
N SER A 97 -10.24 3.27 5.79
CA SER A 97 -9.47 2.15 5.28
C SER A 97 -9.76 0.87 6.07
N TYR A 98 -9.40 -0.27 5.50
CA TYR A 98 -9.54 -1.56 6.15
C TYR A 98 -8.27 -2.39 6.01
N TYR A 99 -7.76 -2.87 7.13
CA TYR A 99 -6.52 -3.64 7.18
C TYR A 99 -6.82 -5.12 7.33
N VAL A 100 -6.32 -5.90 6.38
CA VAL A 100 -6.48 -7.36 6.33
C VAL A 100 -5.21 -8.01 6.90
N ASP A 101 -5.35 -8.72 8.01
CA ASP A 101 -4.30 -9.52 8.65
C ASP A 101 -4.17 -10.89 7.98
N CYS A 102 -4.07 -10.87 6.64
CA CYS A 102 -3.88 -12.05 5.81
C CYS A 102 -3.03 -11.67 4.60
N PRO A 103 -2.05 -12.49 4.22
CA PRO A 103 -1.16 -12.21 3.09
C PRO A 103 -1.84 -12.55 1.76
N LEU A 104 -2.72 -11.67 1.30
CA LEU A 104 -3.54 -11.90 0.09
C LEU A 104 -2.86 -11.45 -1.21
N TYR A 105 -1.63 -10.95 -1.15
CA TYR A 105 -0.86 -10.54 -2.32
C TYR A 105 0.42 -11.36 -2.44
N HIS A 106 0.76 -11.83 -3.64
CA HIS A 106 1.99 -12.57 -3.89
C HIS A 106 2.98 -11.69 -4.65
N TYR A 107 4.09 -11.35 -4.00
CA TYR A 107 5.15 -10.53 -4.56
C TYR A 107 6.29 -11.41 -5.09
N ILE A 108 6.54 -11.32 -6.39
CA ILE A 108 7.61 -12.06 -7.06
C ILE A 108 8.81 -11.12 -7.21
N THR A 109 9.92 -11.48 -6.58
CA THR A 109 11.17 -10.73 -6.71
C THR A 109 11.95 -11.27 -7.91
N ARG A 110 12.35 -10.38 -8.83
CA ARG A 110 13.20 -10.74 -9.97
C ARG A 110 14.63 -10.29 -9.76
N SER A 111 15.61 -11.08 -10.19
CA SER A 111 17.03 -10.75 -10.06
C SER A 111 17.44 -9.50 -10.86
N ASP A 112 16.72 -9.19 -11.93
CA ASP A 112 16.92 -8.03 -12.79
C ASP A 112 16.13 -6.78 -12.36
N SER A 113 15.45 -6.83 -11.21
CA SER A 113 14.66 -5.69 -10.72
C SER A 113 15.53 -4.48 -10.39
N LEU A 114 14.98 -3.28 -10.55
CA LEU A 114 15.64 -2.02 -10.18
C LEU A 114 16.10 -2.01 -8.71
N THR A 115 15.35 -2.67 -7.83
CA THR A 115 15.69 -2.83 -6.40
C THR A 115 16.89 -3.73 -6.13
N ASN A 116 17.30 -4.57 -7.08
CA ASN A 116 18.47 -5.45 -6.98
C ASN A 116 19.69 -4.89 -7.73
N GLN A 117 19.55 -3.77 -8.44
CA GLN A 117 20.68 -3.08 -9.04
C GLN A 117 21.32 -2.14 -8.02
N SER A 118 22.60 -2.35 -7.73
CA SER A 118 23.38 -1.37 -6.99
C SER A 118 23.45 -0.08 -7.81
N PHE A 119 23.06 1.05 -7.23
CA PHE A 119 23.31 2.36 -7.84
C PHE A 119 24.81 2.51 -8.04
N LEU A 120 25.29 2.29 -9.26
CA LEU A 120 26.63 2.71 -9.68
C LEU A 120 26.67 4.23 -9.46
N ARG A 121 27.56 4.67 -8.57
CA ARG A 121 27.82 6.09 -8.29
C ARG A 121 27.95 6.85 -9.61
N ILE A 122 26.98 7.70 -9.92
CA ILE A 122 27.19 8.83 -10.82
C ILE A 122 27.71 9.97 -9.95
N ILE A 123 28.99 9.90 -9.58
CA ILE A 123 29.81 11.04 -9.17
C ILE A 123 31.25 10.73 -9.58
#